data_AF-A0A2J6SIG0-F1
#
_entry.id   AF-A0A2J6SIG0-F1
#
_cell.length_a   1.000
_cell.length_b   1.000
_cell.length_c   1.000
_cell.angle_alpha   90.00
_cell.angle_beta   90.00
_cell.angle_gamma   90.00
#
_symmetry.space_group_name_H-M   'P 1'
#
loop_
_entity.id
_entity.type
_entity.pdbx_description
1 polymer ?
#
loop_
_entity_poly.entity_id
_entity_poly.type
_entity_poly.pdbx_seq_one_letter_code
_entity_poly.pdbx_strand_id
1 'polypeptide(L)'
;MACTASRVRKSSPTKPSKNPRSTPRRSRTHDARTVKSSLASDQRAVFDWYEENQYRDDAGDIFSSEWQCRLTDWRNEFDPDTQNVHDRMLQLKEDPETLELGLFFVAHSVAAFSLWHILQACYELDKRICETSKSQNKKLTQWQQLRPFQYLLSTDIVSEWGTHLDSLSAQVKPSTNIFKKEIAASRLIAMAEGVQVLEEALSILTSVFMGKREAMSCSFWMLDLIREGVDNRCRAIEKHITHHEDSS
;
A
#
# COMPACT_ATOMS: atom_id res chain seq x y z
N MET A 1 -31.48 75.78 -36.34
CA MET A 1 -31.48 75.83 -37.83
C MET A 1 -31.65 74.41 -38.35
N ALA A 2 -32.60 74.27 -39.28
CA ALA A 2 -33.08 73.02 -39.85
C ALA A 2 -32.19 72.50 -41.00
N CYS A 3 -32.67 71.38 -41.60
CA CYS A 3 -32.29 70.75 -42.88
C CYS A 3 -31.28 69.59 -42.74
N THR A 4 -31.43 68.42 -43.35
CA THR A 4 -32.44 67.87 -44.28
C THR A 4 -32.24 66.35 -44.37
N ALA A 5 -33.30 65.65 -44.78
CA ALA A 5 -33.35 64.21 -45.03
C ALA A 5 -32.59 63.76 -46.30
N SER A 6 -32.22 62.47 -46.35
CA SER A 6 -32.20 61.69 -47.60
C SER A 6 -32.54 60.20 -47.37
N ARG A 7 -33.58 59.76 -48.09
CA ARG A 7 -33.98 58.40 -48.50
C ARG A 7 -32.85 57.72 -49.31
N VAL A 8 -32.71 56.42 -49.58
CA VAL A 8 -33.49 55.15 -49.47
C VAL A 8 -32.52 54.02 -49.86
N ARG A 9 -32.61 52.82 -49.25
CA ARG A 9 -32.71 51.53 -49.98
C ARG A 9 -32.97 50.36 -49.04
N LYS A 10 -33.92 49.53 -49.46
CA LYS A 10 -34.41 48.29 -48.85
C LYS A 10 -33.38 47.16 -49.03
N SER A 11 -33.21 46.33 -48.00
CA SER A 11 -32.96 44.89 -48.14
C SER A 11 -33.42 44.15 -46.89
N SER A 12 -34.09 43.03 -47.14
CA SER A 12 -34.98 42.23 -46.30
C SER A 12 -34.29 41.47 -45.15
N PRO A 13 -35.06 40.84 -44.22
CA PRO A 13 -34.59 40.40 -42.92
C PRO A 13 -34.12 38.94 -42.94
N THR A 14 -33.03 38.64 -42.23
CA THR A 14 -32.65 37.26 -41.90
C THR A 14 -32.62 37.08 -40.40
N LYS A 15 -33.50 36.19 -39.93
CA LYS A 15 -33.70 35.80 -38.53
C LYS A 15 -32.38 35.24 -37.93
N PRO A 16 -32.05 35.52 -36.67
CA PRO A 16 -31.09 34.71 -35.93
C PRO A 16 -31.76 33.39 -35.56
N SER A 17 -31.38 32.31 -36.25
CA SER A 17 -31.76 30.95 -35.88
C SER A 17 -31.02 30.57 -34.60
N LYS A 18 -31.80 30.44 -33.51
CA LYS A 18 -31.38 29.76 -32.28
C LYS A 18 -31.20 28.29 -32.60
N ASN A 19 -29.97 27.81 -32.58
CA ASN A 19 -29.67 26.40 -32.31
C ASN A 19 -28.59 26.35 -31.22
N PRO A 20 -28.92 26.00 -29.97
CA PRO A 20 -27.91 25.59 -29.02
C PRO A 20 -27.33 24.28 -29.53
N ARG A 21 -26.05 24.33 -29.90
CA ARG A 21 -25.23 23.18 -30.22
C ARG A 21 -25.24 22.25 -29.00
N SER A 22 -26.00 21.17 -29.10
CA SER A 22 -26.00 20.07 -28.15
C SER A 22 -24.57 19.55 -28.03
N THR A 23 -23.95 19.82 -26.88
CA THR A 23 -22.77 19.09 -26.43
C THR A 23 -23.16 17.60 -26.35
N PRO A 24 -22.35 16.67 -26.85
CA PRO A 24 -22.57 15.27 -26.60
C PRO A 24 -22.41 15.07 -25.09
N ARG A 25 -23.51 14.73 -24.42
CA ARG A 25 -23.51 14.21 -23.05
C ARG A 25 -22.81 12.85 -23.10
N ARG A 26 -21.48 12.86 -23.12
CA ARG A 26 -20.66 11.65 -22.98
C ARG A 26 -21.09 10.95 -21.69
N SER A 27 -21.36 9.68 -21.88
CA SER A 27 -22.10 8.77 -21.03
C SER A 27 -21.37 8.44 -19.74
N ARG A 28 -21.66 9.21 -18.69
CA ARG A 28 -21.24 8.96 -17.30
C ARG A 28 -21.55 7.53 -16.78
N THR A 29 -22.48 6.83 -17.44
CA THR A 29 -22.88 5.44 -17.14
C THR A 29 -21.99 4.38 -17.78
N HIS A 30 -21.30 4.69 -18.88
CA HIS A 30 -20.44 3.73 -19.58
C HIS A 30 -19.10 3.58 -18.85
N ASP A 31 -18.54 4.71 -18.38
CA ASP A 31 -17.27 4.73 -17.64
C ASP A 31 -17.40 3.98 -16.30
N ALA A 32 -18.49 4.20 -15.56
CA ALA A 32 -18.73 3.52 -14.28
C ALA A 32 -18.93 2.00 -14.42
N ARG A 33 -19.47 1.52 -15.54
CA ARG A 33 -19.66 0.08 -15.79
C ARG A 33 -18.33 -0.60 -16.16
N THR A 34 -17.49 0.07 -16.96
CA THR A 34 -16.15 -0.41 -17.32
C THR A 34 -15.23 -0.48 -16.09
N VAL A 35 -15.25 0.55 -15.24
CA VAL A 35 -14.49 0.61 -13.98
C VAL A 35 -14.83 -0.56 -13.05
N LYS A 36 -16.13 -0.86 -12.87
CA LYS A 36 -16.57 -1.99 -12.04
C LYS A 36 -16.16 -3.35 -12.60
N SER A 37 -16.23 -3.52 -13.92
CA SER A 37 -15.84 -4.78 -14.59
C SER A 37 -14.35 -5.06 -14.46
N SER A 38 -13.51 -4.02 -14.59
CA SER A 38 -12.08 -4.15 -14.44
C SER A 38 -11.68 -4.45 -12.99
N LEU A 39 -12.40 -3.90 -12.01
CA LEU A 39 -12.08 -4.11 -10.59
C LEU A 39 -12.35 -5.54 -10.14
N ALA A 40 -13.51 -6.07 -10.55
CA ALA A 40 -13.84 -7.45 -10.32
C ALA A 40 -12.79 -8.40 -10.95
N SER A 41 -12.25 -8.03 -12.12
CA SER A 41 -11.17 -8.80 -12.75
C SER A 41 -9.88 -8.78 -11.93
N ASP A 42 -9.47 -7.62 -11.41
CA ASP A 42 -8.24 -7.50 -10.61
C ASP A 42 -8.35 -8.26 -9.29
N GLN A 43 -9.48 -8.14 -8.59
CA GLN A 43 -9.76 -8.90 -7.37
C GLN A 43 -9.82 -10.40 -7.64
N ARG A 44 -10.42 -10.81 -8.76
CA ARG A 44 -10.50 -12.23 -9.14
C ARG A 44 -9.11 -12.79 -9.44
N ALA A 45 -8.25 -12.03 -10.14
CA ALA A 45 -6.88 -12.45 -10.43
C ALA A 45 -6.04 -12.63 -9.15
N VAL A 46 -6.23 -11.78 -8.14
CA VAL A 46 -5.62 -11.96 -6.80
C VAL A 46 -6.12 -13.26 -6.16
N PHE A 47 -7.45 -13.43 -6.08
CA PHE A 47 -8.04 -14.61 -5.46
C PHE A 47 -7.62 -15.91 -6.12
N ASP A 48 -7.70 -15.99 -7.46
CA ASP A 48 -7.34 -17.18 -8.23
C ASP A 48 -5.86 -17.55 -8.01
N TRP A 49 -4.95 -16.58 -8.04
CA TRP A 49 -3.54 -16.84 -7.79
C TRP A 49 -3.29 -17.40 -6.38
N TYR A 50 -3.93 -16.82 -5.36
CA TYR A 50 -3.78 -17.30 -3.98
C TYR A 50 -4.41 -18.68 -3.77
N GLU A 51 -5.57 -18.96 -4.37
CA GLU A 51 -6.18 -20.31 -4.31
C GLU A 51 -5.33 -21.37 -5.02
N GLU A 52 -4.82 -21.07 -6.22
CA GLU A 52 -3.97 -21.97 -7.00
C GLU A 52 -2.68 -22.33 -6.27
N ASN A 53 -2.12 -21.38 -5.52
CA ASN A 53 -0.90 -21.57 -4.72
C ASN A 53 -1.18 -21.98 -3.27
N GLN A 54 -2.43 -22.33 -2.93
CA GLN A 54 -2.86 -22.85 -1.63
C GLN A 54 -2.73 -21.86 -0.45
N TYR A 55 -2.70 -20.55 -0.71
CA TYR A 55 -2.70 -19.49 0.30
C TYR A 55 -4.13 -19.01 0.64
N ARG A 56 -5.02 -19.96 0.94
CA ARG A 56 -6.48 -19.72 0.97
C ARG A 56 -6.94 -18.73 2.06
N ASP A 57 -6.24 -18.70 3.18
CA ASP A 57 -6.63 -17.89 4.33
C ASP A 57 -6.47 -16.39 4.04
N ASP A 58 -5.47 -16.02 3.22
CA ASP A 58 -5.22 -14.62 2.81
C ASP A 58 -6.07 -14.19 1.60
N ALA A 59 -6.53 -15.15 0.79
CA ALA A 59 -7.22 -14.86 -0.47
C ALA A 59 -8.56 -14.13 -0.28
N GLY A 60 -9.27 -14.41 0.82
CA GLY A 60 -10.61 -13.88 1.08
C GLY A 60 -10.65 -12.38 1.38
N ASP A 61 -9.55 -11.84 1.91
CA ASP A 61 -9.48 -10.45 2.38
C ASP A 61 -9.68 -9.43 1.25
N ILE A 62 -9.30 -9.78 0.01
CA ILE A 62 -9.46 -8.90 -1.16
C ILE A 62 -10.92 -8.53 -1.44
N PHE A 63 -11.89 -9.28 -0.91
CA PHE A 63 -13.33 -9.02 -1.06
C PHE A 63 -13.95 -8.28 0.12
N SER A 64 -13.18 -7.99 1.18
CA SER A 64 -13.64 -7.22 2.33
C SER A 64 -14.11 -5.81 1.94
N SER A 65 -14.96 -5.21 2.78
CA SER A 65 -15.45 -3.84 2.57
C SER A 65 -14.31 -2.81 2.58
N GLU A 66 -13.27 -3.03 3.39
CA GLU A 66 -12.08 -2.19 3.40
C GLU A 66 -11.39 -2.19 2.03
N TRP A 67 -11.13 -3.37 1.48
CA TRP A 67 -10.52 -3.50 0.17
C TRP A 67 -11.39 -2.89 -0.92
N GLN A 68 -12.70 -3.09 -0.90
CA GLN A 68 -13.61 -2.46 -1.87
C GLN A 68 -13.51 -0.93 -1.88
N CYS A 69 -13.40 -0.30 -0.71
CA CYS A 69 -13.18 1.15 -0.60
C CYS A 69 -11.83 1.55 -1.19
N ARG A 70 -10.72 0.92 -0.74
CA ARG A 70 -9.35 1.22 -1.21
C ARG A 70 -9.24 1.11 -2.73
N LEU A 71 -9.76 0.02 -3.28
CA LEU A 71 -9.73 -0.28 -4.70
C LEU A 71 -10.53 0.72 -5.54
N THR A 72 -11.67 1.18 -5.01
CA THR A 72 -12.46 2.23 -5.65
C THR A 72 -11.68 3.54 -5.67
N ASP A 73 -11.04 3.91 -4.55
CA ASP A 73 -10.27 5.15 -4.44
C ASP A 73 -9.05 5.12 -5.35
N TRP A 74 -8.25 4.05 -5.31
CA TRP A 74 -7.07 3.90 -6.16
C TRP A 74 -7.40 3.94 -7.64
N ARG A 75 -8.53 3.35 -8.06
CA ARG A 75 -8.93 3.39 -9.47
C ARG A 75 -9.45 4.75 -9.91
N ASN A 76 -9.99 5.55 -9.00
CA ASN A 76 -10.36 6.94 -9.28
C ASN A 76 -9.13 7.86 -9.34
N GLU A 77 -8.11 7.56 -8.53
CA GLU A 77 -6.86 8.33 -8.43
C GLU A 77 -5.89 8.02 -9.57
N PHE A 78 -5.72 6.73 -9.88
CA PHE A 78 -4.82 6.23 -10.90
C PHE A 78 -5.64 5.80 -12.12
N ASP A 79 -5.90 6.78 -13.00
CA ASP A 79 -6.60 6.59 -14.27
C ASP A 79 -5.99 5.37 -15.02
N PRO A 80 -6.79 4.37 -15.43
CA PRO A 80 -6.30 3.15 -16.07
C PRO A 80 -5.68 3.34 -17.47
N ASP A 81 -5.32 4.57 -17.88
CA ASP A 81 -4.48 4.76 -19.07
C ASP A 81 -3.15 4.03 -18.88
N THR A 82 -3.08 2.86 -19.51
CA THR A 82 -2.07 1.83 -19.25
C THR A 82 -0.66 2.32 -19.57
N GLN A 83 -0.53 3.27 -20.52
CA GLN A 83 0.75 3.86 -20.88
C GLN A 83 1.31 4.74 -19.76
N ASN A 84 0.46 5.58 -19.14
CA ASN A 84 0.85 6.44 -18.02
C ASN A 84 1.30 5.59 -16.81
N VAL A 85 0.54 4.54 -16.50
CA VAL A 85 0.88 3.60 -15.41
C VAL A 85 2.23 2.94 -15.65
N HIS A 86 2.50 2.46 -16.88
CA HIS A 86 3.78 1.84 -17.22
C HIS A 86 4.95 2.81 -17.08
N ASP A 87 4.83 4.02 -17.63
CA ASP A 87 5.89 5.03 -17.57
C ASP A 87 6.20 5.44 -16.12
N ARG A 88 5.17 5.59 -15.28
CA ARG A 88 5.34 5.84 -13.84
C ARG A 88 6.04 4.67 -13.14
N MET A 89 5.67 3.42 -13.46
CA MET A 89 6.32 2.23 -12.89
C MET A 89 7.81 2.14 -13.26
N LEU A 90 8.20 2.60 -14.46
CA LEU A 90 9.61 2.65 -14.87
C LEU A 90 10.41 3.69 -14.07
N GLN A 91 9.81 4.84 -13.77
CA GLN A 91 10.46 5.92 -12.99
C GLN A 91 10.75 5.50 -11.54
N LEU A 92 9.96 4.58 -10.98
CA LEU A 92 10.15 4.10 -9.60
C LEU A 92 11.51 3.43 -9.35
N LYS A 93 12.23 3.03 -10.39
CA LYS A 93 13.59 2.51 -10.21
C LYS A 93 14.56 3.59 -9.74
N GLU A 94 14.34 4.83 -10.16
CA GLU A 94 15.18 5.98 -9.78
C GLU A 94 14.76 6.55 -8.42
N ASP A 95 13.47 6.50 -8.11
CA ASP A 95 12.92 6.97 -6.83
C ASP A 95 11.89 5.98 -6.24
N PRO A 96 12.36 4.87 -5.63
CA PRO A 96 11.48 3.85 -5.07
C PRO A 96 10.55 4.38 -3.98
N GLU A 97 10.99 5.37 -3.20
CA GLU A 97 10.23 5.90 -2.07
C GLU A 97 8.91 6.55 -2.48
N THR A 98 8.77 6.94 -3.75
CA THR A 98 7.52 7.48 -4.32
C THR A 98 6.48 6.43 -4.67
N LEU A 99 6.78 5.14 -4.50
CA LEU A 99 5.84 4.05 -4.79
C LEU A 99 4.50 4.27 -4.07
N GLU A 100 3.42 4.33 -4.84
CA GLU A 100 2.07 4.34 -4.31
C GLU A 100 1.48 2.95 -4.45
N LEU A 101 0.99 2.38 -3.35
CA LEU A 101 0.45 1.01 -3.38
C LEU A 101 -0.73 0.88 -4.37
N GLY A 102 -1.55 1.92 -4.51
CA GLY A 102 -2.65 1.95 -5.47
C GLY A 102 -2.19 1.94 -6.92
N LEU A 103 -1.16 2.74 -7.26
CA LEU A 103 -0.53 2.70 -8.59
C LEU A 103 -0.01 1.28 -8.89
N PHE A 104 0.67 0.69 -7.91
CA PHE A 104 1.21 -0.67 -8.06
C PHE A 104 0.10 -1.71 -8.19
N PHE A 105 -1.02 -1.54 -7.51
CA PHE A 105 -2.18 -2.43 -7.63
C PHE A 105 -2.80 -2.35 -9.02
N VAL A 106 -2.95 -1.15 -9.58
CA VAL A 106 -3.47 -0.97 -10.94
C VAL A 106 -2.53 -1.59 -11.99
N ALA A 107 -1.22 -1.55 -11.78
CA ALA A 107 -0.24 -2.18 -12.66
C ALA A 107 -0.15 -3.71 -12.48
N HIS A 108 -0.12 -4.18 -11.22
CA HIS A 108 0.27 -5.52 -10.82
C HIS A 108 -0.48 -5.99 -9.55
N SER A 109 -1.81 -6.12 -9.63
CA SER A 109 -2.72 -6.42 -8.49
C SER A 109 -2.22 -7.50 -7.52
N VAL A 110 -1.85 -8.68 -8.02
CA VAL A 110 -1.34 -9.80 -7.17
C VAL A 110 -0.06 -9.41 -6.40
N ALA A 111 0.87 -8.71 -7.06
CA ALA A 111 2.13 -8.30 -6.45
C ALA A 111 1.90 -7.20 -5.41
N ALA A 112 1.04 -6.23 -5.72
CA ALA A 112 0.65 -5.20 -4.77
C ALA A 112 -0.09 -5.77 -3.56
N PHE A 113 -0.96 -6.76 -3.75
CA PHE A 113 -1.64 -7.45 -2.66
C PHE A 113 -0.64 -8.20 -1.77
N SER A 114 0.35 -8.91 -2.34
CA SER A 114 1.41 -9.53 -1.53
C SER A 114 2.26 -8.50 -0.76
N LEU A 115 2.57 -7.35 -1.37
CA LEU A 115 3.28 -6.26 -0.68
C LEU A 115 2.45 -5.69 0.46
N TRP A 116 1.13 -5.59 0.30
CA TRP A 116 0.24 -5.18 1.39
C TRP A 116 0.35 -6.10 2.60
N HIS A 117 0.38 -7.42 2.40
CA HIS A 117 0.53 -8.38 3.51
C HIS A 117 1.86 -8.21 4.25
N ILE A 118 2.96 -7.92 3.55
CA ILE A 118 4.22 -7.54 4.20
C ILE A 118 4.05 -6.31 5.09
N LEU A 119 3.42 -5.26 4.57
CA LEU A 119 3.20 -4.03 5.33
C LEU A 119 2.33 -4.30 6.57
N GLN A 120 1.25 -5.09 6.44
CA GLN A 120 0.40 -5.46 7.58
C GLN A 120 1.17 -6.25 8.63
N ALA A 121 1.96 -7.25 8.23
CA ALA A 121 2.76 -8.03 9.16
C ALA A 121 3.77 -7.15 9.92
N CYS A 122 4.43 -6.22 9.22
CA CYS A 122 5.31 -5.23 9.84
C CYS A 122 4.55 -4.28 10.79
N TYR A 123 3.37 -3.79 10.43
CA TYR A 123 2.55 -2.92 11.29
C TYR A 123 2.07 -3.63 12.57
N GLU A 124 1.74 -4.92 12.48
CA GLU A 124 1.40 -5.71 13.67
C GLU A 124 2.62 -5.95 14.56
N LEU A 125 3.80 -6.16 13.98
CA LEU A 125 5.05 -6.19 14.73
C LEU A 125 5.36 -4.85 15.40
N ASP A 126 5.16 -3.72 14.71
CA ASP A 126 5.34 -2.39 15.30
C ASP A 126 4.51 -2.23 16.58
N LYS A 127 3.24 -2.67 16.55
CA LYS A 127 2.33 -2.62 17.72
C LYS A 127 2.85 -3.46 18.89
N ARG A 128 3.34 -4.66 18.59
CA ARG A 128 3.89 -5.59 19.60
C ARG A 128 5.20 -5.07 20.19
N ILE A 129 6.03 -4.39 19.39
CA ILE A 129 7.35 -3.88 19.79
C ILE A 129 7.29 -2.49 20.44
N CYS A 130 6.36 -1.61 20.08
CA CYS A 130 6.36 -0.24 20.60
C CYS A 130 5.48 -0.04 21.86
N GLU A 131 4.66 -1.03 22.24
CA GLU A 131 3.65 -0.91 23.31
C GLU A 131 2.62 0.22 23.09
N THR A 132 1.34 -0.07 23.31
CA THR A 132 0.22 0.81 22.90
C THR A 132 -0.11 1.90 23.92
N SER A 133 0.88 2.71 24.31
CA SER A 133 0.57 3.99 24.98
C SER A 133 -0.10 4.97 24.00
N LYS A 134 -0.88 5.94 24.50
CA LYS A 134 -1.59 6.91 23.63
C LYS A 134 -0.66 7.68 22.67
N SER A 135 0.53 8.05 23.12
CA SER A 135 1.53 8.73 22.28
C SER A 135 2.11 7.80 21.22
N GLN A 136 2.37 6.54 21.58
CA GLN A 136 2.89 5.55 20.65
C GLN A 136 1.86 5.18 19.59
N ASN A 137 0.58 5.08 19.93
CA ASN A 137 -0.50 4.86 18.96
C ASN A 137 -0.52 5.94 17.87
N LYS A 138 -0.27 7.21 18.22
CA LYS A 138 -0.17 8.29 17.21
C LYS A 138 1.01 8.08 16.27
N LYS A 139 2.16 7.66 16.78
CA LYS A 139 3.37 7.40 15.99
C LYS A 139 3.18 6.22 15.05
N LEU A 140 2.58 5.13 15.55
CA LEU A 140 2.19 3.97 14.74
C LEU A 140 1.24 4.35 13.61
N THR A 141 0.23 5.18 13.89
CA THR A 141 -0.65 5.70 12.84
C THR A 141 0.11 6.51 11.80
N GLN A 142 1.09 7.33 12.20
CA GLN A 142 1.92 8.09 11.26
C GLN A 142 2.77 7.19 10.36
N TRP A 143 3.36 6.12 10.92
CA TRP A 143 4.12 5.14 10.14
C TRP A 143 3.25 4.45 9.09
N GLN A 144 2.00 4.12 9.41
CA GLN A 144 1.05 3.52 8.48
C GLN A 144 0.61 4.46 7.34
N GLN A 145 0.87 5.77 7.45
CA GLN A 145 0.61 6.73 6.36
C GLN A 145 1.80 6.89 5.42
N LEU A 146 2.97 6.33 5.74
CA LEU A 146 4.14 6.39 4.87
C LEU A 146 3.92 5.55 3.61
N ARG A 147 4.62 5.93 2.53
CA ARG A 147 4.68 5.09 1.32
C ARG A 147 5.41 3.78 1.64
N PRO A 148 5.16 2.68 0.90
CA PRO A 148 5.68 1.36 1.25
C PRO A 148 7.19 1.34 1.45
N PHE A 149 7.97 1.95 0.54
CA PHE A 149 9.43 1.95 0.66
C PHE A 149 9.95 2.99 1.65
N GLN A 150 9.28 4.13 1.82
CA GLN A 150 9.58 5.04 2.93
C GLN A 150 9.43 4.36 4.28
N TYR A 151 8.39 3.55 4.44
CA TYR A 151 8.16 2.76 5.66
C TYR A 151 9.19 1.63 5.80
N LEU A 152 9.31 0.76 4.78
CA LEU A 152 10.14 -0.44 4.85
C LEU A 152 11.63 -0.11 5.02
N LEU A 153 12.12 0.98 4.43
CA LEU A 153 13.54 1.35 4.50
C LEU A 153 13.84 2.36 5.60
N SER A 154 12.85 2.77 6.41
CA SER A 154 13.06 3.76 7.47
C SER A 154 13.99 3.26 8.57
N THR A 155 15.17 3.87 8.66
CA THR A 155 16.11 3.65 9.77
C THR A 155 15.57 4.18 11.09
N ASP A 156 14.73 5.22 11.06
CA ASP A 156 14.14 5.82 12.26
C ASP A 156 13.18 4.86 12.96
N ILE A 157 12.36 4.12 12.18
CA ILE A 157 11.46 3.09 12.70
C ILE A 157 12.28 1.97 13.35
N VAL A 158 13.33 1.49 12.68
CA VAL A 158 14.22 0.44 13.21
C VAL A 158 14.96 0.89 14.47
N SER A 159 15.39 2.16 14.53
CA SER A 159 16.01 2.72 15.74
C SER A 159 15.04 2.81 16.91
N GLU A 160 13.78 3.16 16.65
CA GLU A 160 12.73 3.17 17.67
C GLU A 160 12.49 1.75 18.20
N TRP A 161 12.40 0.75 17.32
CA TRP A 161 12.32 -0.66 17.71
C TRP A 161 13.45 -1.03 18.66
N GLY A 162 14.71 -0.71 18.32
CA GLY A 162 15.86 -0.97 19.17
C GLY A 162 15.70 -0.40 20.59
N THR A 163 15.21 0.84 20.71
CA THR A 163 14.96 1.48 22.01
C THR A 163 13.91 0.73 22.84
N HIS A 164 12.82 0.29 22.22
CA HIS A 164 11.78 -0.47 22.92
C HIS A 164 12.20 -1.90 23.26
N LEU A 165 12.97 -2.54 22.39
CA LEU A 165 13.51 -3.88 22.62
C LEU A 165 14.56 -3.87 23.73
N ASP A 166 15.41 -2.85 23.80
CA ASP A 166 16.34 -2.65 24.92
C ASP A 166 15.61 -2.47 26.24
N SER A 167 14.54 -1.67 26.24
CA SER A 167 13.67 -1.49 27.42
C SER A 167 13.02 -2.81 27.85
N LEU A 168 12.51 -3.61 26.90
CA LEU A 168 11.95 -4.93 27.19
C LEU A 168 13.00 -5.88 27.77
N SER A 169 14.19 -5.94 27.16
CA SER A 169 15.32 -6.74 27.63
C SER A 169 15.74 -6.37 29.05
N ALA A 170 15.79 -5.07 29.37
CA ALA A 170 16.10 -4.57 30.71
C ALA A 170 15.00 -4.89 31.75
N GLN A 171 13.75 -5.10 31.34
CA GLN A 171 12.68 -5.53 32.25
C GLN A 171 12.77 -7.04 32.59
N VAL A 172 13.31 -7.85 31.68
CA VAL A 172 13.48 -9.29 31.86
C VAL A 172 14.65 -9.61 32.82
N LYS A 173 15.80 -8.92 32.70
CA LYS A 173 17.05 -9.26 33.42
C LYS A 173 17.02 -9.13 34.96
N PRO A 174 16.39 -8.12 35.59
CA PRO A 174 16.44 -7.93 37.05
C PRO A 174 15.11 -8.16 37.79
N SER A 175 14.01 -8.51 37.11
CA SER A 175 12.70 -8.54 37.78
C SER A 175 12.55 -9.74 38.72
N THR A 176 12.45 -9.47 40.03
CA THR A 176 11.97 -10.44 41.04
C THR A 176 10.45 -10.63 41.00
N ASN A 177 9.74 -9.78 40.25
CA ASN A 177 8.29 -9.85 40.10
C ASN A 177 7.93 -10.83 38.96
N ILE A 178 7.32 -11.96 39.34
CA ILE A 178 6.88 -13.04 38.44
C ILE A 178 5.90 -12.51 37.39
N PHE A 179 4.95 -11.65 37.77
CA PHE A 179 3.95 -11.10 36.87
C PHE A 179 4.56 -10.27 35.75
N LYS A 180 5.60 -9.47 36.05
CA LYS A 180 6.34 -8.72 35.03
C LYS A 180 7.09 -9.63 34.05
N LYS A 181 7.63 -10.75 34.54
CA LYS A 181 8.28 -11.76 33.69
C LYS A 181 7.28 -12.45 32.77
N GLU A 182 6.09 -12.77 33.27
CA GLU A 182 5.03 -13.39 32.47
C GLU A 182 4.52 -12.45 31.36
N ILE A 183 4.34 -11.16 31.66
CA ILE A 183 4.00 -10.15 30.65
C ILE A 183 5.08 -10.05 29.58
N ALA A 184 6.36 -9.97 29.98
CA ALA A 184 7.47 -9.90 29.05
C ALA A 184 7.57 -11.18 28.20
N ALA A 185 7.39 -12.36 28.79
CA ALA A 185 7.39 -13.63 28.06
C ALA A 185 6.24 -13.72 27.05
N SER A 186 5.02 -13.35 27.45
CA SER A 186 3.86 -13.29 26.55
C SER A 186 4.10 -12.35 25.36
N ARG A 187 4.80 -11.24 25.62
CA ARG A 187 5.16 -10.28 24.59
C ARG A 187 6.21 -10.82 23.61
N LEU A 188 7.23 -11.51 24.12
CA LEU A 188 8.22 -12.18 23.28
C LEU A 188 7.58 -13.27 22.41
N ILE A 189 6.64 -14.04 22.95
CA ILE A 189 5.87 -15.04 22.20
C ILE A 189 5.07 -14.36 21.08
N ALA A 190 4.31 -13.31 21.40
CA ALA A 190 3.52 -12.58 20.40
C ALA A 190 4.41 -11.96 19.30
N MET A 191 5.62 -11.51 19.64
CA MET A 191 6.60 -11.03 18.66
C MET A 191 7.13 -12.16 17.78
N ALA A 192 7.45 -13.33 18.35
CA ALA A 192 7.89 -14.49 17.58
C ALA A 192 6.81 -14.96 16.59
N GLU A 193 5.55 -15.02 17.02
CA GLU A 193 4.40 -15.27 16.13
C GLU A 193 4.31 -14.21 15.02
N GLY A 194 4.54 -12.94 15.36
CA GLY A 194 4.56 -11.84 14.39
C GLY A 194 5.68 -11.96 13.35
N VAL A 195 6.87 -12.42 13.76
CA VAL A 195 7.99 -12.69 12.85
C VAL A 195 7.64 -13.84 11.91
N GLN A 196 7.04 -14.92 12.42
CA GLN A 196 6.60 -16.04 11.59
C GLN A 196 5.60 -15.59 10.50
N VAL A 197 4.62 -14.75 10.86
CA VAL A 197 3.66 -14.17 9.89
C VAL A 197 4.38 -13.30 8.85
N LEU A 198 5.38 -12.52 9.25
CA LEU A 198 6.18 -11.71 8.32
C LEU A 198 7.00 -12.57 7.36
N GLU A 199 7.60 -13.66 7.85
CA GLU A 199 8.36 -14.61 7.04
C GLU A 199 7.47 -15.33 6.02
N GLU A 200 6.27 -15.73 6.44
CA GLU A 200 5.26 -16.32 5.54
C GLU A 200 4.84 -15.33 4.44
N ALA A 201 4.53 -14.08 4.81
CA ALA A 201 4.22 -13.04 3.84
C ALA A 201 5.40 -12.80 2.87
N LEU A 202 6.65 -12.84 3.35
CA LEU A 202 7.85 -12.70 2.50
C LEU A 202 8.04 -13.88 1.55
N SER A 203 7.72 -15.09 1.99
CA SER A 203 7.72 -16.28 1.16
C SER A 203 6.70 -16.17 0.02
N ILE A 204 5.46 -15.77 0.33
CA ILE A 204 4.39 -15.55 -0.64
C ILE A 204 4.81 -14.47 -1.64
N LEU A 205 5.27 -13.31 -1.15
CA LEU A 205 5.71 -12.21 -2.02
C LEU A 205 6.87 -12.65 -2.93
N THR A 206 7.85 -13.37 -2.39
CA THR A 206 8.96 -13.90 -3.19
C THR A 206 8.45 -14.80 -4.31
N SER A 207 7.48 -15.69 -4.01
CA SER A 207 6.84 -16.54 -5.02
C SER A 207 6.15 -15.73 -6.11
N VAL A 208 5.36 -14.71 -5.74
CA VAL A 208 4.70 -13.80 -6.70
C VAL A 208 5.71 -13.12 -7.61
N PHE A 209 6.76 -12.54 -7.04
CA PHE A 209 7.75 -11.76 -7.78
C PHE A 209 8.62 -12.64 -8.69
N MET A 210 8.96 -13.85 -8.24
CA MET A 210 9.69 -14.83 -9.05
C MET A 210 8.83 -15.38 -10.20
N GLY A 211 7.56 -15.69 -9.94
CA GLY A 211 6.63 -16.17 -10.95
C GLY A 211 6.27 -15.13 -12.02
N LYS A 212 6.42 -13.84 -11.72
CA LYS A 212 6.09 -12.72 -12.64
C LYS A 212 7.32 -12.02 -13.22
N ARG A 213 8.51 -12.59 -13.10
CA ARG A 213 9.77 -11.93 -13.44
C ARG A 213 9.84 -11.41 -14.89
N GLU A 214 9.26 -12.14 -15.84
CA GLU A 214 9.23 -11.75 -17.26
C GLU A 214 8.18 -10.68 -17.56
N ALA A 215 7.11 -10.62 -16.76
CA ALA A 215 5.98 -9.70 -16.95
C ALA A 215 6.12 -8.39 -16.16
N MET A 216 7.00 -8.34 -15.17
CA MET A 216 7.16 -7.21 -14.25
C MET A 216 8.63 -6.78 -14.21
N SER A 217 9.00 -5.77 -15.00
CA SER A 217 10.37 -5.25 -15.10
C SER A 217 10.91 -4.72 -13.76
N CYS A 218 10.03 -4.32 -12.84
CA CYS A 218 10.40 -3.89 -11.50
C CYS A 218 10.62 -5.02 -10.48
N SER A 219 10.29 -6.27 -10.82
CA SER A 219 10.30 -7.41 -9.91
C SER A 219 11.63 -7.60 -9.17
N PHE A 220 12.74 -7.58 -9.89
CA PHE A 220 14.03 -7.87 -9.29
C PHE A 220 14.42 -6.83 -8.23
N TRP A 221 14.46 -5.56 -8.61
CA TRP A 221 14.94 -4.51 -7.70
C TRP A 221 13.97 -4.24 -6.54
N MET A 222 12.65 -4.36 -6.77
CA MET A 222 11.67 -4.20 -5.69
C MET A 222 11.81 -5.32 -4.66
N LEU A 223 12.03 -6.56 -5.11
CA LEU A 223 12.19 -7.68 -4.19
C LEU A 223 13.43 -7.51 -3.31
N ASP A 224 14.53 -7.01 -3.88
CA ASP A 224 15.76 -6.74 -3.11
C ASP A 224 15.52 -5.67 -2.03
N LEU A 225 14.84 -4.57 -2.36
CA LEU A 225 14.49 -3.53 -1.37
C LEU A 225 13.53 -4.03 -0.29
N ILE A 226 12.55 -4.86 -0.66
CA ILE A 226 11.61 -5.46 0.30
C ILE A 226 12.38 -6.36 1.27
N ARG A 227 13.27 -7.22 0.75
CA ARG A 227 14.11 -8.09 1.57
C ARG A 227 15.00 -7.29 2.51
N GLU A 228 15.66 -6.25 2.00
CA GLU A 228 16.47 -5.37 2.84
C GLU A 228 15.66 -4.77 4.00
N GLY A 229 14.46 -4.25 3.72
CA GLY A 229 13.57 -3.69 4.74
C GLY A 229 13.09 -4.71 5.79
N VAL A 230 12.83 -5.95 5.37
CA VAL A 230 12.44 -7.05 6.26
C VAL A 230 13.64 -7.54 7.09
N ASP A 231 14.79 -7.79 6.44
CA ASP A 231 16.02 -8.24 7.09
C ASP A 231 16.52 -7.23 8.13
N ASN A 232 16.38 -5.93 7.86
CA ASN A 232 16.71 -4.88 8.83
C ASN A 232 15.87 -4.98 10.11
N ARG A 233 14.58 -5.29 9.97
CA ARG A 233 13.66 -5.46 11.12
C ARG A 233 13.96 -6.75 11.88
N CYS A 234 14.15 -7.88 11.18
CA CYS A 234 14.48 -9.15 11.81
C CYS A 234 15.82 -9.06 12.57
N ARG A 235 16.86 -8.45 11.97
CA ARG A 235 18.14 -8.23 12.65
C ARG A 235 18.02 -7.34 13.89
N ALA A 236 17.13 -6.35 13.89
CA ALA A 236 16.87 -5.54 15.07
C ALA A 236 16.23 -6.36 16.19
N ILE A 237 15.29 -7.25 15.87
CA ILE A 237 14.71 -8.17 16.85
C ILE A 237 15.78 -9.12 17.41
N GLU A 238 16.55 -9.78 16.53
CA GLU A 238 17.60 -10.72 16.92
C GLU A 238 18.63 -10.06 17.83
N LYS A 239 19.25 -8.96 17.38
CA LYS A 239 20.33 -8.27 18.11
C LYS A 239 19.95 -7.92 19.55
N HIS A 240 18.70 -7.51 19.77
CA HIS A 240 18.26 -7.00 21.06
C HIS A 240 17.66 -8.10 21.98
N ILE A 241 17.29 -9.26 21.42
CA ILE A 241 16.70 -10.38 22.16
C ILE A 241 17.67 -11.55 22.36
N THR A 242 18.54 -11.90 21.40
CA THR A 242 19.40 -13.10 21.48
C THR A 242 20.70 -12.92 22.28
N HIS A 243 21.11 -11.69 22.62
CA HIS A 243 22.18 -11.43 23.60
C HIS A 243 21.78 -11.75 25.07
N HIS A 244 20.94 -12.77 25.25
CA HIS A 244 20.47 -13.30 26.53
C HIS A 244 21.01 -14.69 26.85
N GLU A 245 21.55 -15.44 25.89
CA GLU A 245 22.04 -16.81 26.16
C GLU A 245 23.52 -16.88 26.57
N ASP A 246 24.36 -15.91 26.18
CA ASP A 246 25.83 -15.99 26.38
C ASP A 246 26.35 -15.34 27.69
N SER A 247 25.49 -15.08 28.68
CA SER A 247 25.89 -14.43 29.95
C SER A 247 25.47 -15.19 31.21
N SER A 248 25.15 -16.48 31.11
CA SER A 248 24.90 -17.36 32.27
C SER A 248 26.04 -18.36 32.49
#